data_AF-A0A4Q9RTE9-F1
#
_entry.id   AF-A0A4Q9RTE9-F1
#
_cell.length_a   1.000
_cell.length_b   1.000
_cell.length_c   1.000
_cell.angle_alpha   90.00
_cell.angle_beta   90.00
_cell.angle_gamma   90.00
#
_symmetry.space_group_name_H-M   'P 1'
#
loop_
_entity.id
_entity.type
_entity.pdbx_description
1 polymer ?
#
loop_
_entity_poly.entity_id
_entity_poly.type
_entity_poly.pdbx_seq_one_letter_code
_entity_poly.pdbx_strand_id
1 'polypeptide(L)'
;MKDLEENYKEKRKTTPLTREEWLTFFFFPFQSKKSALDTNTFNKVEEERFQKFGFEKKIKQSAEARACGLAFYILLFSIIVVIVNW
;
A
#
# COMPACT_ATOMS: atom_id res chain seq x y z
N MET A 1 23.83 10.90 22.57
CA MET A 1 22.70 11.47 21.80
C MET A 1 22.68 11.01 20.34
N LYS A 2 23.78 11.09 19.57
CA LYS A 2 23.84 10.60 18.16
C LYS A 2 23.46 9.11 18.01
N ASP A 3 23.86 8.30 18.98
CA ASP A 3 23.57 6.87 19.11
C ASP A 3 22.08 6.54 19.21
N LEU A 4 21.30 7.36 19.94
CA LEU A 4 19.86 7.16 20.08
C LEU A 4 19.12 7.53 18.79
N GLU A 5 19.46 8.65 18.16
CA GLU A 5 18.83 9.08 16.90
C GLU A 5 19.05 8.07 15.77
N GLU A 6 20.25 7.49 15.71
CA GLU A 6 20.61 6.46 14.74
C GLU A 6 19.82 5.17 14.98
N ASN A 7 19.69 4.75 16.24
CA ASN A 7 18.86 3.60 16.63
C ASN A 7 17.37 3.81 16.28
N TYR A 8 16.83 5.02 16.47
CA TYR A 8 15.46 5.35 16.04
C TYR A 8 15.29 5.38 14.52
N LYS A 9 16.32 5.74 13.75
CA LYS A 9 16.28 5.65 12.27
C LYS A 9 16.31 4.20 11.81
N GLU A 10 17.20 3.39 12.39
CA GLU A 10 17.30 1.94 12.13
C GLU A 10 15.98 1.21 12.40
N LYS A 11 15.33 1.49 13.53
CA LYS A 11 14.02 0.92 13.88
C LYS A 11 12.92 1.29 12.87
N ARG A 12 12.93 2.53 12.35
CA ARG A 12 11.94 2.97 11.35
C ARG A 12 12.06 2.20 10.03
N LYS A 13 13.28 1.93 9.57
CA LYS A 13 13.51 1.16 8.33
C LYS A 13 12.85 -0.21 8.34
N THR A 14 12.85 -0.87 9.50
CA THR A 14 12.35 -2.24 9.69
C THR A 14 10.92 -2.30 10.23
N THR A 15 10.30 -1.16 10.51
CA THR A 15 8.93 -1.08 11.01
C THR A 15 7.95 -1.53 9.91
N PRO A 16 7.14 -2.59 10.15
CA PRO A 16 6.16 -3.05 9.17
C PRO A 16 4.94 -2.13 9.11
N LEU A 17 4.13 -2.28 8.06
CA LEU A 17 2.77 -1.79 8.05
C LEU A 17 1.97 -2.44 9.18
N THR A 18 1.06 -1.66 9.76
CA THR A 18 -0.02 -2.22 10.57
C THR A 18 -0.99 -2.97 9.66
N ARG A 19 -1.83 -3.83 10.26
CA ARG A 19 -2.83 -4.58 9.49
C ARG A 19 -3.82 -3.65 8.80
N GLU A 20 -4.22 -2.58 9.47
CA GLU A 20 -5.14 -1.57 8.92
C GLU A 20 -4.52 -0.82 7.74
N GLU A 21 -3.26 -0.41 7.86
CA GLU A 21 -2.55 0.23 6.74
C GLU A 21 -2.45 -0.75 5.56
N TRP A 22 -2.08 -2.01 5.82
CA TRP A 22 -1.98 -3.04 4.79
C TRP A 22 -3.32 -3.28 4.08
N LEU A 23 -4.42 -3.41 4.82
CA LEU A 23 -5.77 -3.58 4.26
C LEU A 23 -6.20 -2.36 3.46
N THR A 24 -5.83 -1.15 3.90
CA THR A 24 -6.11 0.08 3.15
C THR A 24 -5.44 0.05 1.78
N PHE A 25 -4.15 -0.30 1.71
CA PHE A 25 -3.45 -0.45 0.43
C PHE A 25 -4.01 -1.59 -0.44
N PHE A 26 -4.50 -2.66 0.18
CA PHE A 26 -5.11 -3.79 -0.51
C PHE A 26 -6.46 -3.42 -1.17
N PHE A 27 -7.37 -2.78 -0.45
CA PHE A 27 -8.68 -2.40 -0.99
C PHE A 27 -8.62 -1.16 -1.90
N PHE A 28 -7.59 -0.33 -1.77
CA PHE A 28 -7.40 0.86 -2.59
C PHE A 28 -6.09 0.81 -3.40
N PRO A 29 -5.92 -0.18 -4.29
CA PRO A 29 -4.61 -0.46 -4.88
C PRO A 29 -4.22 0.48 -6.04
N PHE A 30 -5.18 1.26 -6.55
CA PHE A 30 -5.02 2.02 -7.78
C PHE A 30 -4.28 3.35 -7.54
N GLN A 31 -3.23 3.58 -8.34
CA GLN A 31 -2.57 4.87 -8.52
C GLN A 31 -2.93 5.44 -9.90
N SER A 32 -4.19 5.82 -10.11
CA SER A 32 -4.61 6.39 -11.40
C SER A 32 -4.88 7.90 -11.26
N LYS A 33 -4.26 8.71 -12.12
CA LYS A 33 -4.57 10.15 -12.24
C LYS A 33 -5.96 10.44 -12.81
N LYS A 34 -6.67 9.42 -13.30
CA LYS A 34 -7.95 9.55 -14.02
C LYS A 34 -9.10 8.74 -13.40
N SER A 35 -8.90 8.14 -12.23
CA SER A 35 -9.95 7.39 -11.52
C SER A 35 -10.83 8.34 -10.71
N ALA A 36 -12.15 8.17 -10.78
CA ALA A 36 -13.12 8.89 -9.94
C ALA A 36 -13.01 8.54 -8.44
N LEU A 37 -12.28 7.47 -8.11
CA LEU A 37 -11.91 7.09 -6.76
C LEU A 37 -10.56 7.75 -6.44
N ASP A 38 -10.56 8.80 -5.61
CA ASP A 38 -9.39 9.62 -5.22
C ASP A 38 -8.43 8.89 -4.25
N THR A 39 -8.14 7.61 -4.52
CA THR A 39 -7.17 6.81 -3.78
C THR A 39 -5.72 7.16 -4.17
N ASN A 40 -5.57 7.87 -5.28
CA ASN A 40 -4.28 8.34 -5.78
C ASN A 40 -3.65 9.35 -4.82
N THR A 41 -4.45 10.26 -4.25
CA THR A 41 -3.98 11.21 -3.25
C THR A 41 -3.49 10.47 -2.00
N PHE A 42 -4.24 9.48 -1.50
CA PHE A 42 -3.82 8.69 -0.34
C PHE A 42 -2.51 7.92 -0.59
N ASN A 43 -2.48 7.06 -1.60
CA ASN A 43 -1.31 6.20 -1.85
C ASN A 43 -0.04 7.01 -2.09
N LYS A 44 -0.14 8.12 -2.83
CA LYS A 44 1.01 9.00 -3.10
C LYS A 44 1.48 9.75 -1.86
N VAL A 45 0.55 10.31 -1.08
CA VAL A 45 0.88 11.02 0.16
C VAL A 45 1.53 10.08 1.18
N GLU A 46 1.00 8.87 1.33
CA GLU A 46 1.57 7.87 2.25
C GLU A 46 2.96 7.40 1.81
N GLU A 47 3.15 7.17 0.51
CA GLU A 47 4.44 6.76 -0.05
C GLU A 47 5.50 7.86 0.09
N GLU A 48 5.13 9.12 -0.21
CA GLU A 48 5.99 10.29 0.04
C GLU A 48 6.33 10.44 1.53
N ARG A 49 5.36 10.21 2.42
CA ARG A 49 5.59 10.21 3.87
C ARG A 49 6.57 9.10 4.27
N PHE A 50 6.40 7.88 3.76
CA PHE A 50 7.31 6.77 4.07
C PHE A 50 8.73 7.04 3.60
N GLN A 51 8.89 7.59 2.39
CA GLN A 51 10.19 7.98 1.85
C GLN A 51 10.84 9.08 2.70
N LYS A 52 10.09 10.13 3.05
CA LYS A 52 10.58 11.25 3.87
C LYS A 52 11.10 10.82 5.23
N PHE A 53 10.49 9.80 5.84
CA PHE A 53 10.87 9.32 7.17
C PHE A 53 11.72 8.04 7.18
N GLY A 54 12.06 7.48 6.02
CA GLY A 54 12.93 6.30 5.89
C GLY A 54 12.26 4.98 6.27
N PHE A 55 10.94 4.83 6.05
CA PHE A 55 10.20 3.59 6.34
C PHE A 55 10.30 2.59 5.18
N GLU A 56 11.50 2.07 4.91
CA GLU A 56 11.80 1.17 3.78
C GLU A 56 10.88 -0.06 3.73
N LYS A 57 10.67 -0.74 4.86
CA LYS A 57 9.80 -1.92 4.91
C LYS A 57 8.34 -1.59 4.63
N LYS A 58 7.83 -0.42 5.08
CA LYS A 58 6.46 0.01 4.78
C LYS A 58 6.26 0.29 3.29
N ILE A 59 7.26 0.86 2.62
CA ILE A 59 7.22 1.07 1.15
C ILE A 59 7.10 -0.27 0.42
N LYS A 60 7.90 -1.26 0.81
CA LYS A 60 7.84 -2.59 0.20
C LYS A 60 6.47 -3.25 0.43
N GLN A 61 5.99 -3.23 1.67
CA GLN A 61 4.72 -3.88 2.03
C GLN A 61 3.51 -3.16 1.43
N SER A 62 3.55 -1.84 1.25
CA SER A 62 2.45 -1.11 0.58
C SER A 62 2.39 -1.46 -0.90
N ALA A 63 3.53 -1.60 -1.58
CA ALA A 63 3.58 -2.07 -2.97
C ALA A 63 3.03 -3.50 -3.10
N GLU A 64 3.41 -4.40 -2.19
CA GLU A 64 2.92 -5.78 -2.15
C GLU A 64 1.40 -5.84 -1.92
N ALA A 65 0.90 -5.12 -0.92
CA ALA A 65 -0.54 -5.04 -0.64
C ALA A 65 -1.34 -4.55 -1.85
N ARG A 66 -0.84 -3.52 -2.55
CA ARG A 66 -1.48 -3.01 -3.78
C ARG A 66 -1.49 -4.06 -4.89
N ALA A 67 -0.38 -4.77 -5.11
CA ALA A 67 -0.32 -5.84 -6.11
C ALA A 67 -1.32 -6.96 -5.80
N CYS A 68 -1.42 -7.37 -4.53
CA CYS A 68 -2.44 -8.33 -4.07
C CYS A 68 -3.86 -7.81 -4.30
N GLY A 69 -4.12 -6.52 -4.02
CA GLY A 69 -5.41 -5.87 -4.26
C GLY A 69 -5.80 -5.88 -5.73
N LEU A 70 -4.87 -5.54 -6.63
CA LEU A 70 -5.11 -5.61 -8.09
C LEU A 70 -5.46 -7.05 -8.52
N ALA A 71 -4.70 -8.04 -8.06
CA ALA A 71 -4.97 -9.44 -8.36
C ALA A 71 -6.35 -9.88 -7.82
N PHE A 72 -6.71 -9.44 -6.61
CA PHE A 72 -8.02 -9.69 -6.02
C PHE A 72 -9.16 -9.15 -6.88
N TYR A 73 -9.07 -7.90 -7.35
CA TYR A 73 -10.10 -7.32 -8.21
C TYR A 73 -10.20 -7.99 -9.58
N ILE A 74 -9.07 -8.44 -10.16
CA ILE A 74 -9.08 -9.22 -11.41
C ILE A 74 -9.83 -10.55 -11.20
N LEU A 75 -9.50 -11.29 -10.15
CA LEU A 75 -10.15 -12.56 -9.83
C LEU A 75 -11.64 -12.38 -9.53
N LEU A 76 -11.99 -11.36 -8.75
CA LEU A 76 -13.38 -11.03 -8.44
C LEU A 76 -14.16 -10.73 -9.71
N PHE A 77 -13.59 -9.94 -10.62
CA PHE A 77 -14.20 -9.65 -11.92
C PHE A 77 -14.40 -10.91 -12.75
N SER A 78 -13.40 -11.80 -12.83
CA SER A 78 -13.51 -13.07 -13.54
C SER A 78 -14.65 -13.95 -12.98
N ILE A 79 -14.79 -14.03 -11.65
CA ILE A 79 -15.88 -14.78 -11.00
C ILE A 79 -17.24 -14.20 -11.38
N ILE A 80 -17.39 -12.87 -11.34
CA ILE A 80 -18.64 -12.18 -11.70
C ILE A 80 -19.02 -12.50 -13.16
N VAL A 81 -18.05 -12.43 -14.08
CA VAL A 81 -18.27 -12.74 -15.50
C VAL A 81 -18.74 -14.19 -15.69
N VAL A 82 -18.17 -15.14 -14.96
CA VAL A 82 -18.60 -16.55 -15.02
C VAL A 82 -20.03 -16.71 -14.51
N ILE A 83 -20.38 -16.11 -13.38
CA ILE A 83 -21.72 -16.20 -12.79
C ILE A 83 -22.79 -15.58 -13.69
N VAL A 84 -22.49 -14.45 -14.33
CA VAL A 84 -23.47 -13.72 -15.18
C VAL A 84 -23.68 -14.40 -16.53
N ASN A 85 -22.67 -15.07 -17.07
CA ASN A 85 -22.75 -15.76 -18.36
C ASN A 85 -23.09 -17.26 -18.25
N TRP A 86 -23.44 -17.72 -17.05
CA TRP A 86 -23.98 -19.06 -16.77
C TRP A 86 -25.50 -19.00 -16.76
#